data_AF-A0A0X3BLM7-F1
#
_entry.id   AF-A0A0X3BLM7-F1
#
_cell.length_a   1.000
_cell.length_b   1.000
_cell.length_c   1.000
_cell.angle_alpha   90.00
_cell.angle_beta   90.00
_cell.angle_gamma   90.00
#
_symmetry.space_group_name_H-M   'P 1'
#
loop_
_entity.id
_entity.type
_entity.pdbx_description
1 polymer ?
#
loop_
_entity_poly.entity_id
_entity_poly.type
_entity_poly.pdbx_seq_one_letter_code
_entity_poly.pdbx_strand_id
1 'polypeptide(L)'
;MINLTTPLGDEVLDLRAGDRVTLSGTIYTARDEAHLRMMEEGIPFAPEGAVVYHCGPVVQEGRLVVAGPTTSARMNALTGFLIDAGVRALIGKGGMGPEVVEQLRGRAVYLAPSTSRSRGGAPRSPPHACVFAASILKTSAWLRRSGSSRPITCR
;
A
#
# COMPACT_ATOMS: atom_id res chain seq x y z
N MET A 1 -17.80 0.96 -9.10
CA MET A 1 -17.06 1.03 -7.82
C MET A 1 -16.81 -0.40 -7.41
N ILE A 2 -15.54 -0.80 -7.33
CA ILE A 2 -15.12 -2.19 -7.11
C ILE A 2 -14.79 -2.37 -5.63
N ASN A 3 -15.26 -3.43 -5.00
CA ASN A 3 -15.01 -3.67 -3.59
C ASN A 3 -13.97 -4.78 -3.43
N LEU A 4 -12.87 -4.46 -2.75
CA LEU A 4 -11.77 -5.37 -2.47
C LEU A 4 -11.70 -5.63 -0.97
N THR A 5 -11.45 -6.88 -0.60
CA THR A 5 -11.30 -7.29 0.80
C THR A 5 -9.99 -8.03 0.96
N THR A 6 -9.16 -7.63 1.92
CA THR A 6 -7.89 -8.33 2.16
C THR A 6 -8.09 -9.60 2.98
N PRO A 7 -7.29 -10.67 2.77
CA PRO A 7 -6.20 -10.77 1.78
C PRO A 7 -6.71 -10.80 0.33
N LEU A 8 -6.01 -10.08 -0.56
CA LEU A 8 -6.37 -9.93 -1.96
C LEU A 8 -5.95 -11.17 -2.77
N GLY A 9 -6.83 -11.63 -3.64
CA GLY A 9 -6.54 -12.67 -4.62
C GLY A 9 -6.18 -12.11 -6.00
N ASP A 10 -6.48 -12.89 -7.04
CA ASP A 10 -6.20 -12.53 -8.43
C ASP A 10 -7.17 -11.47 -8.98
N GLU A 11 -8.23 -11.10 -8.25
CA GLU A 11 -9.16 -10.02 -8.64
C GLU A 11 -8.46 -8.67 -8.84
N VAL A 12 -7.27 -8.49 -8.26
CA VAL A 12 -6.46 -7.28 -8.46
C VAL A 12 -5.91 -7.18 -9.88
N LEU A 13 -5.77 -8.30 -10.59
CA LEU A 13 -5.20 -8.36 -11.94
C LEU A 13 -6.17 -7.85 -13.00
N ASP A 14 -7.47 -7.91 -12.71
CA ASP A 14 -8.53 -7.40 -13.58
C ASP A 14 -8.68 -5.87 -13.50
N LEU A 15 -8.04 -5.24 -12.51
CA LEU A 15 -8.15 -3.80 -12.29
C LEU A 15 -7.42 -3.02 -13.39
N ARG A 16 -8.08 -1.97 -13.87
CA ARG A 16 -7.55 -1.08 -14.89
C ARG A 16 -7.23 0.28 -14.32
N ALA A 17 -6.35 0.99 -14.99
CA ALA A 17 -6.01 2.34 -14.60
C ALA A 17 -7.26 3.24 -14.66
N GLY A 18 -7.53 3.97 -13.58
CA GLY A 18 -8.73 4.81 -13.44
C GLY A 18 -9.92 4.16 -12.72
N ASP A 19 -9.85 2.86 -12.42
CA ASP A 19 -10.90 2.19 -11.66
C ASP A 19 -10.95 2.68 -10.21
N ARG A 20 -12.17 2.89 -9.71
CA ARG A 20 -12.42 3.32 -8.33
C ARG A 20 -12.71 2.11 -7.46
N VAL A 21 -11.86 1.91 -6.46
CA VAL A 21 -11.90 0.76 -5.55
C VAL A 21 -12.25 1.19 -4.12
N THR A 22 -12.90 0.32 -3.39
CA THR A 22 -13.08 0.43 -1.94
C THR A 22 -12.33 -0.73 -1.32
N LEU A 23 -11.43 -0.45 -0.39
CA LEU A 23 -10.62 -1.47 0.25
C LEU A 23 -11.04 -1.63 1.72
N SER A 24 -11.31 -2.88 2.10
CA SER A 24 -11.65 -3.26 3.47
C SER A 24 -10.78 -4.41 3.95
N GLY A 25 -10.51 -4.46 5.25
CA GLY A 25 -9.77 -5.57 5.88
C GLY A 25 -8.51 -5.12 6.60
N THR A 26 -7.49 -5.96 6.59
CA THR A 26 -6.17 -5.69 7.14
C THR A 26 -5.26 -5.04 6.11
N ILE A 27 -4.74 -3.88 6.48
CA ILE A 27 -3.76 -3.10 5.71
C ILE A 27 -2.60 -2.86 6.64
N TYR A 28 -1.39 -3.16 6.16
CA TYR A 28 -0.14 -2.94 6.88
C TYR A 28 0.44 -1.61 6.46
N THR A 29 0.81 -0.74 7.40
CA THR A 29 1.55 0.46 7.00
C THR A 29 3.05 0.23 7.15
N ALA A 30 3.82 0.62 6.13
CA ALA A 30 5.27 0.58 6.17
C ALA A 30 5.87 1.79 5.45
N ARG A 31 7.04 2.22 5.90
CA ARG A 31 7.81 3.34 5.34
C ARG A 31 9.30 2.96 5.30
N ASP A 32 10.18 3.92 5.04
CA ASP A 32 11.62 3.74 4.81
C ASP A 32 12.28 2.72 5.77
N GLU A 33 12.29 2.98 7.08
CA GLU A 33 12.92 2.09 8.07
C GLU A 33 12.25 0.71 8.19
N ALA A 34 10.92 0.64 8.00
CA ALA A 34 10.19 -0.62 8.09
C ALA A 34 10.55 -1.55 6.92
N HIS A 35 10.76 -1.01 5.72
CA HIS A 35 11.19 -1.81 4.57
C HIS A 35 12.62 -2.32 4.74
N LEU A 36 13.55 -1.48 5.19
CA LEU A 36 14.92 -1.89 5.47
C LEU A 36 14.96 -3.03 6.49
N ARG A 37 14.21 -2.89 7.58
CA ARG A 37 14.12 -3.94 8.60
C ARG A 37 13.52 -5.23 8.05
N MET A 38 12.49 -5.15 7.21
CA MET A 38 11.91 -6.35 6.60
C MET A 38 12.87 -7.07 5.65
N MET A 39 13.82 -6.36 5.04
CA MET A 39 14.88 -6.97 4.24
C MET A 39 15.93 -7.68 5.12
N GLU A 40 16.25 -7.11 6.28
CA GLU A 40 17.27 -7.66 7.20
C GLU A 40 16.73 -8.80 8.09
N GLU A 41 15.54 -8.60 8.68
CA GLU A 41 14.95 -9.49 9.68
C GLU A 41 13.83 -10.39 9.12
N GLY A 42 13.37 -10.13 7.89
CA GLY A 42 12.25 -10.82 7.27
C GLY A 42 10.89 -10.12 7.46
N ILE A 43 9.88 -10.57 6.72
CA ILE A 43 8.53 -10.00 6.73
C ILE A 43 7.76 -10.53 7.95
N PRO A 44 7.32 -9.67 8.89
CA PRO A 44 6.71 -10.09 10.15
C PRO A 44 5.19 -10.31 10.06
N PHE A 45 4.65 -10.47 8.85
CA PHE A 45 3.23 -10.71 8.57
C PHE A 45 3.11 -11.66 7.37
N ALA A 46 1.91 -12.21 7.13
CA ALA A 46 1.65 -13.04 5.96
C ALA A 46 1.60 -12.15 4.70
N PRO A 47 2.62 -12.20 3.81
CA PRO A 47 2.70 -11.31 2.67
C PRO A 47 1.68 -11.63 1.57
N GLU A 48 1.21 -12.87 1.47
CA GLU A 48 0.32 -13.34 0.42
C GLU A 48 -1.04 -12.60 0.47
N GLY A 49 -1.33 -11.82 -0.57
CA GLY A 49 -2.55 -11.03 -0.63
C GLY A 49 -2.56 -9.81 0.30
N ALA A 50 -1.44 -9.53 0.97
CA ALA A 50 -1.34 -8.38 1.86
C ALA A 50 -1.33 -7.07 1.07
N VAL A 51 -1.68 -6.00 1.79
CA VAL A 51 -1.66 -4.63 1.28
C VAL A 51 -0.76 -3.78 2.13
N VAL A 52 0.19 -3.11 1.49
CA VAL A 52 1.14 -2.22 2.15
C VAL A 52 0.81 -0.77 1.85
N TYR A 53 0.50 0.00 2.88
CA TYR A 53 0.24 1.43 2.81
C TYR A 53 1.49 2.22 3.20
N HIS A 54 2.03 2.96 2.23
CA HIS A 54 3.09 3.93 2.41
C HIS A 54 2.60 5.13 3.22
N CYS A 55 2.62 4.97 4.53
CA CYS A 55 2.12 5.93 5.49
C CYS A 55 3.03 5.95 6.71
N GLY A 56 3.26 7.15 7.24
CA GLY A 56 3.82 7.34 8.58
C GLY A 56 2.69 7.73 9.52
N PRO A 57 1.98 6.77 10.14
CA PRO A 57 0.85 7.10 10.98
C PRO A 57 1.30 7.77 12.27
N VAL A 58 0.56 8.80 12.69
CA VAL A 58 0.68 9.41 14.01
C VAL A 58 -0.34 8.72 14.91
N VAL A 59 0.16 8.05 15.95
CA VAL A 59 -0.65 7.36 16.95
C VAL A 59 -0.52 8.10 18.27
N GLN A 60 -1.64 8.44 18.88
CA GLN A 60 -1.72 9.06 20.20
C GLN A 60 -2.63 8.20 21.07
N GLU A 61 -2.15 7.82 22.25
CA GLU A 61 -2.93 7.00 23.21
C GLU A 61 -3.51 5.70 22.61
N GLY A 62 -2.75 5.05 21.72
CA GLY A 62 -3.19 3.82 21.05
C GLY A 62 -4.24 4.02 19.95
N ARG A 63 -4.60 5.27 19.62
CA ARG A 63 -5.50 5.62 18.53
C ARG A 63 -4.74 6.22 17.36
N LEU A 64 -5.13 5.81 16.16
CA LEU A 64 -4.64 6.40 14.91
C LEU A 64 -5.22 7.82 14.76
N VAL A 65 -4.36 8.84 14.86
CA VAL A 65 -4.77 10.25 14.75
C VAL A 65 -4.64 10.75 13.32
N VAL A 66 -3.52 10.44 12.67
CA VAL A 66 -3.24 10.87 11.29
C VAL A 66 -2.62 9.71 10.52
N ALA A 67 -3.17 9.40 9.34
CA ALA A 67 -2.63 8.39 8.44
C ALA A 67 -2.53 8.91 7.00
N GLY A 68 -1.78 10.00 6.82
CA GLY A 68 -1.56 10.61 5.50
C GLY A 68 -0.62 9.79 4.62
N PRO A 69 -0.87 9.68 3.31
CA PRO A 69 0.01 8.96 2.40
C PRO A 69 1.34 9.70 2.25
N THR A 70 2.44 8.97 2.17
CA THR A 70 3.76 9.51 1.80
C THR A 70 4.10 9.23 0.35
N THR A 71 5.11 9.92 -0.16
CA THR A 71 5.59 9.74 -1.53
C THR A 71 6.18 8.35 -1.71
N SER A 72 5.54 7.52 -2.55
CA SER A 72 5.88 6.11 -2.77
C SER A 72 7.22 5.91 -3.49
N ALA A 73 7.61 6.87 -4.34
CA ALA A 73 8.85 6.80 -5.11
C ALA A 73 10.12 6.60 -4.26
N ARG A 74 10.11 7.01 -2.98
CA ARG A 74 11.23 6.80 -2.04
C ARG A 74 11.47 5.33 -1.72
N MET A 75 10.45 4.49 -1.87
CA MET A 75 10.53 3.05 -1.58
C MET A 75 10.72 2.22 -2.86
N ASN A 76 10.96 2.84 -4.03
CA ASN A 76 11.08 2.09 -5.29
C ASN A 76 12.09 0.93 -5.19
N ALA A 77 13.31 1.21 -4.70
CA ALA A 77 14.36 0.21 -4.54
C ALA A 77 14.09 -0.81 -3.41
N LEU A 78 13.12 -0.53 -2.54
CA LEU A 78 12.80 -1.33 -1.36
C LEU A 78 11.48 -2.10 -1.52
N THR A 79 10.81 -2.01 -2.67
CA THR A 79 9.46 -2.57 -2.83
C THR A 79 9.48 -3.96 -3.46
N GLY A 80 10.50 -4.28 -4.28
CA GLY A 80 10.57 -5.53 -5.04
C GLY A 80 10.40 -6.78 -4.17
N PHE A 81 11.11 -6.85 -3.04
CA PHE A 81 11.04 -8.02 -2.16
C PHE A 81 9.64 -8.27 -1.57
N LEU A 82 8.83 -7.22 -1.38
CA LEU A 82 7.46 -7.36 -0.90
C LEU A 82 6.54 -7.96 -1.98
N ILE A 83 6.70 -7.49 -3.22
CA ILE A 83 5.97 -8.04 -4.37
C ILE A 83 6.37 -9.51 -4.58
N ASP A 84 7.66 -9.82 -4.42
CA ASP A 84 8.18 -11.18 -4.50
C ASP A 84 7.64 -12.09 -3.42
N ALA A 85 7.43 -11.57 -2.22
CA ALA A 85 6.80 -12.29 -1.13
C ALA A 85 5.27 -12.48 -1.30
N GLY A 86 4.64 -11.85 -2.29
CA GLY A 86 3.21 -12.04 -2.57
C GLY A 86 2.29 -10.90 -2.13
N VAL A 87 2.84 -9.73 -1.77
CA VAL A 87 2.05 -8.51 -1.55
C VAL A 87 1.34 -8.14 -2.86
N ARG A 88 0.02 -7.98 -2.79
CA ARG A 88 -0.83 -7.78 -3.97
C ARG A 88 -1.25 -6.33 -4.21
N ALA A 89 -1.12 -5.45 -3.21
CA ALA A 89 -1.34 -4.03 -3.43
C ALA A 89 -0.44 -3.12 -2.60
N LEU A 90 -0.08 -1.99 -3.20
CA LEU A 90 0.66 -0.91 -2.58
C LEU A 90 -0.17 0.36 -2.61
N ILE A 91 -0.21 1.10 -1.51
CA ILE A 91 -0.98 2.34 -1.41
C ILE A 91 -0.03 3.51 -1.13
N GLY A 92 -0.17 4.64 -1.83
CA GLY A 92 0.55 5.87 -1.48
C GLY A 92 0.31 7.04 -2.43
N LYS A 93 1.16 8.08 -2.39
CA LYS A 93 1.05 9.26 -3.28
C LYS A 93 2.27 9.43 -4.18
N GLY A 94 2.09 10.15 -5.29
CA GLY A 94 3.18 10.54 -6.20
C GLY A 94 3.61 9.48 -7.22
N GLY A 95 3.01 8.29 -7.20
CA GLY A 95 3.34 7.21 -8.12
C GLY A 95 4.62 6.46 -7.77
N MET A 96 4.98 5.50 -8.61
CA MET A 96 6.18 4.67 -8.49
C MET A 96 6.99 4.70 -9.80
N GLY A 97 8.27 4.34 -9.70
CA GLY A 97 9.17 4.32 -10.85
C GLY A 97 8.85 3.19 -11.84
N PRO A 98 9.36 3.27 -13.09
CA PRO A 98 9.07 2.29 -14.14
C PRO A 98 9.49 0.86 -13.77
N GLU A 99 10.59 0.70 -13.03
CA GLU A 99 11.05 -0.60 -12.56
C GLU A 99 10.01 -1.30 -11.68
N VAL A 100 9.41 -0.58 -10.73
CA VAL A 100 8.37 -1.13 -9.85
C VAL A 100 7.09 -1.38 -10.63
N VAL A 101 6.75 -0.53 -11.60
CA VAL A 101 5.59 -0.77 -12.49
C VAL A 101 5.73 -2.10 -13.22
N GLU A 102 6.92 -2.42 -13.72
CA GLU A 102 7.18 -3.72 -14.32
C GLU A 102 7.13 -4.87 -13.31
N GLN A 103 7.62 -4.68 -12.07
CA GLN A 103 7.47 -5.69 -11.01
C GLN A 103 6.01 -5.95 -10.61
N LEU A 104 5.17 -4.91 -10.64
CA LEU A 104 3.73 -5.01 -10.34
C LEU A 104 2.97 -5.72 -11.47
N ARG A 105 3.45 -5.67 -12.72
CA ARG A 105 2.74 -6.17 -13.90
C ARG A 105 2.37 -7.65 -13.72
N GLY A 106 1.06 -7.94 -13.75
CA GLY A 106 0.53 -9.30 -13.62
C GLY A 106 0.64 -9.91 -12.21
N ARG A 107 1.07 -9.12 -11.21
CA ARG A 107 1.33 -9.60 -9.85
C ARG A 107 0.60 -8.79 -8.80
N ALA A 108 0.59 -7.46 -8.90
CA ALA A 108 0.08 -6.57 -7.89
C ALA A 108 -0.34 -5.22 -8.47
N VAL A 109 -1.01 -4.39 -7.67
CA VAL A 109 -1.51 -3.07 -8.10
C VAL A 109 -1.05 -1.95 -7.19
N TYR A 110 -0.88 -0.76 -7.79
CA TYR A 110 -0.68 0.48 -7.05
C TYR A 110 -2.01 1.24 -6.94
N LEU A 111 -2.40 1.57 -5.70
CA LEU A 111 -3.61 2.32 -5.39
C LEU A 111 -3.24 3.72 -4.89
N ALA A 112 -3.82 4.74 -5.53
CA ALA A 112 -3.71 6.12 -5.07
C ALA A 112 -4.93 6.51 -4.19
N PRO A 113 -4.74 6.95 -2.93
CA PRO A 113 -5.82 7.46 -2.09
C PRO A 113 -6.46 8.70 -2.70
N SER A 114 -7.79 8.78 -2.71
CA SER A 114 -8.52 9.91 -3.31
C SER A 114 -8.37 11.23 -2.55
N THR A 115 -7.86 11.20 -1.30
CA THR A 115 -7.67 12.39 -0.46
C THR A 115 -6.48 13.24 -0.89
N SER A 116 -5.57 12.75 -1.74
CA SER A 116 -4.52 13.57 -2.32
C SER A 116 -5.06 14.35 -3.52
N ARG A 117 -5.35 15.64 -3.32
CA ARG A 117 -5.54 16.60 -4.41
C ARG A 117 -4.19 16.80 -5.12
N SER A 118 -3.79 15.88 -6.00
CA SER A 118 -2.69 16.14 -6.93
C SER A 118 -3.20 17.14 -7.97
N ARG A 119 -2.90 18.43 -7.76
CA ARG A 119 -3.01 19.44 -8.82
C ARG A 119 -2.03 19.06 -9.93
N GLY A 120 -2.55 18.80 -11.12
CA GLY A 120 -1.80 18.87 -12.38
C GLY A 120 -1.02 17.61 -12.74
N GLY A 121 -1.42 17.01 -13.86
CA GLY A 121 -0.63 16.02 -14.60
C GLY A 121 -0.80 14.58 -14.12
N ALA A 122 -1.66 13.82 -14.79
CA ALA A 122 -1.44 12.38 -14.85
C ALA A 122 -0.04 12.16 -15.44
N PRO A 123 0.91 11.52 -14.75
CA PRO A 123 2.13 11.12 -15.42
C PRO A 123 1.70 10.15 -16.52
N ARG A 124 2.06 10.47 -17.78
CA ARG A 124 1.95 9.54 -18.91
C ARG A 124 2.78 8.31 -18.57
N SER A 125 2.14 7.34 -17.92
CA SER A 125 2.73 6.09 -17.42
C SER A 125 1.90 4.98 -18.06
N PRO A 126 2.51 3.82 -18.36
CA PRO A 126 1.91 2.81 -19.23
C PRO A 126 0.56 2.32 -18.71
N PRO A 127 -0.32 1.81 -19.59
CA PRO A 127 -1.76 1.59 -19.34
C PRO A 127 -2.10 0.50 -18.29
N HIS A 128 -1.12 0.01 -17.54
CA HIS A 128 -1.27 -1.11 -16.60
C HIS A 128 -0.72 -0.66 -15.24
N ALA A 129 -1.56 -0.78 -14.20
CA ALA A 129 -1.23 -0.58 -12.77
C ALA A 129 -1.34 0.83 -12.17
N CYS A 130 -2.33 1.64 -12.55
CA CYS A 130 -2.62 2.89 -11.81
C CYS A 130 -4.11 3.02 -11.47
N VAL A 131 -4.56 2.25 -10.48
CA VAL A 131 -5.96 2.22 -10.04
C VAL A 131 -6.22 3.44 -9.15
N PHE A 132 -7.22 4.25 -9.49
CA PHE A 132 -7.41 5.57 -8.89
C PHE A 132 -8.68 5.64 -8.05
N ALA A 133 -8.48 6.07 -6.80
CA ALA A 133 -9.42 6.20 -5.70
C ALA A 133 -9.64 4.90 -4.94
N ALA A 134 -8.87 4.72 -3.87
CA ALA A 134 -9.18 3.82 -2.77
C ALA A 134 -9.85 4.59 -1.62
N SER A 135 -11.07 4.20 -1.22
CA SER A 135 -11.59 4.52 0.12
C SER A 135 -11.17 3.41 1.08
N ILE A 136 -10.31 3.75 2.03
CA ILE A 136 -9.86 2.84 3.08
C ILE A 136 -10.86 2.93 4.22
N LEU A 137 -11.66 1.86 4.39
CA LEU A 137 -12.72 1.85 5.40
C LEU A 137 -12.23 1.36 6.76
N LYS A 138 -11.21 0.48 6.80
CA LYS A 138 -10.63 -0.08 8.03
C LYS A 138 -9.13 -0.36 7.81
N THR A 139 -8.29 0.04 8.76
CA THR A 139 -6.84 -0.25 8.80
C THR A 139 -6.58 -0.93 10.12
N SER A 140 -5.95 -2.10 10.14
CA SER A 140 -5.75 -2.86 11.38
C SER A 140 -4.31 -3.19 11.73
N ALA A 141 -3.33 -3.09 10.84
CA ALA A 141 -1.97 -3.54 11.14
C ALA A 141 -0.91 -2.45 10.97
N TRP A 142 -0.01 -2.37 11.95
CA TRP A 142 1.05 -1.37 11.99
C TRP A 142 2.40 -1.99 12.38
N LEU A 143 3.46 -1.59 11.68
CA LEU A 143 4.84 -1.95 12.02
C LEU A 143 5.50 -0.83 12.85
N ARG A 144 5.39 -0.90 14.19
CA ARG A 144 6.25 -0.18 15.19
C ARG A 144 7.61 -0.90 15.25
N ARG A 145 8.79 -0.36 15.59
CA ARG A 145 9.16 0.88 16.28
C ARG A 145 9.10 0.83 17.82
N SER A 146 9.30 -0.35 18.46
CA SER A 146 9.31 -0.67 19.92
C SER A 146 8.10 -1.43 20.52
N GLY A 147 8.36 -2.65 21.02
CA GLY A 147 7.77 -3.22 22.24
C GLY A 147 6.43 -3.94 22.23
N SER A 148 5.56 -3.82 21.22
CA SER A 148 4.29 -4.57 21.21
C SER A 148 3.70 -4.65 19.81
N SER A 149 3.74 -5.85 19.21
CA SER A 149 2.99 -6.20 18.01
C SER A 149 1.52 -6.35 18.34
N ARG A 150 0.76 -5.25 18.38
CA ARG A 150 -0.70 -5.28 18.41
C ARG A 150 -1.26 -4.58 17.19
N PRO A 151 -2.13 -5.25 16.41
CA PRO A 151 -2.87 -4.59 15.35
C PRO A 151 -3.71 -3.43 15.94
N ILE A 152 -3.52 -2.21 15.43
CA ILE A 152 -4.34 -1.04 15.79
C ILE A 152 -5.46 -0.93 14.75
N THR A 153 -6.67 -1.31 15.13
CA THR A 153 -7.86 -1.20 14.29
C THR A 153 -8.39 0.24 14.29
N CYS A 154 -8.37 0.89 13.13
CA CYS A 154 -9.19 2.05 12.81
C CYS A 154 -10.65 1.59 12.86
N ARG A 155 -11.40 2.05 13.87
CA ARG A 155 -12.86 1.94 13.90
C ARG A 155 -13.48 3.10 13.15
#